data_AF-A0A357V1F7-F1
#
_entry.id   AF-A0A357V1F7-F1
#
_cell.length_a   1.000
_cell.length_b   1.000
_cell.length_c   1.000
_cell.angle_alpha   90.00
_cell.angle_beta   90.00
_cell.angle_gamma   90.00
#
_symmetry.space_group_name_H-M   'P 1'
#
loop_
_entity.id
_entity.type
_entity.pdbx_description
1 polymer ?
#
loop_
_entity_poly.entity_id
_entity_poly.type
_entity_poly.pdbx_seq_one_letter_code
_entity_poly.pdbx_strand_id
1 'polypeptide(L)'
;RLALETLARDLVTGLLTRMAPDLLTVDGPLPHLDAQWSGPAWSKKDFDALCHLPDGIDEAEFRRRLRAVGEGPNHALYFETFGRRFPLAPPARTGPVVKGGRPVEP
;
A
#
# COMPACT_ATOMS: atom_id res chain seq x y z
N ARG A 1 -1.71 5.06 14.62
CA ARG A 1 -1.18 4.63 13.30
C ARG A 1 0.09 3.81 13.38
N LEU A 2 1.08 4.20 14.21
CA LEU A 2 2.25 3.35 14.56
C LEU A 2 1.85 1.90 14.88
N ALA A 3 0.73 1.75 15.58
CA ALA A 3 0.15 0.45 15.91
C ALA A 3 -0.30 -0.38 14.70
N LEU A 4 -0.85 0.19 13.61
CA LEU A 4 -1.45 -0.62 12.53
C LEU A 4 -0.39 -1.25 11.62
N GLU A 5 0.62 -0.50 11.19
CA GLU A 5 1.70 -1.07 10.37
C GLU A 5 2.56 -2.05 11.18
N THR A 6 2.83 -1.73 12.45
CA THR A 6 3.52 -2.64 13.36
C THR A 6 2.70 -3.91 13.53
N LEU A 7 1.40 -3.79 13.83
CA LEU A 7 0.49 -4.92 13.96
C LEU A 7 0.42 -5.74 12.67
N ALA A 8 0.29 -5.09 11.50
CA ALA A 8 0.25 -5.78 10.21
C ALA A 8 1.54 -6.56 9.95
N ARG A 9 2.71 -5.95 10.19
CA ARG A 9 4.00 -6.62 10.07
C ARG A 9 4.08 -7.80 11.04
N ASP A 10 3.77 -7.58 12.31
CA ASP A 10 3.89 -8.58 13.36
C ASP A 10 2.93 -9.77 13.10
N LEU A 11 1.72 -9.50 12.58
CA LEU A 11 0.78 -10.52 12.13
C LEU A 11 1.31 -11.33 10.94
N VAL A 12 1.86 -10.68 9.93
CA VAL A 12 2.42 -11.36 8.74
C VAL A 12 3.64 -12.20 9.12
N THR A 13 4.55 -11.63 9.91
CA THR A 13 5.74 -12.36 10.38
C THR A 13 5.33 -13.52 11.29
N GLY A 14 4.40 -13.31 12.22
CA GLY A 14 3.87 -14.37 13.07
C GLY A 14 3.21 -15.50 12.28
N LEU A 15 2.42 -15.15 11.25
CA LEU A 15 1.81 -16.13 10.36
C LEU A 15 2.87 -16.95 9.60
N LEU A 16 3.88 -16.28 9.02
CA LEU A 16 4.98 -16.94 8.33
C LEU A 16 5.75 -17.86 9.27
N THR A 17 6.15 -17.39 10.45
CA THR A 17 6.87 -18.20 11.44
C THR A 17 6.06 -19.44 11.84
N ARG A 18 4.75 -19.30 12.00
CA ARG A 18 3.86 -20.43 12.32
C ARG A 18 3.76 -21.44 11.18
N MET A 19 3.74 -20.98 9.93
CA MET A 19 3.57 -21.85 8.76
C MET A 19 4.90 -22.41 8.22
N ALA A 20 6.03 -21.80 8.55
CA ALA A 20 7.33 -22.17 8.00
C ALA A 20 7.71 -23.64 8.22
N PRO A 21 7.50 -24.26 9.41
CA PRO A 21 7.82 -25.67 9.60
C PRO A 21 7.02 -26.57 8.65
N ASP A 22 5.71 -26.37 8.54
CA ASP A 22 4.83 -27.17 7.67
C ASP A 22 5.17 -26.98 6.18
N LEU A 23 5.54 -25.76 5.77
CA LEU A 23 5.96 -25.47 4.40
C LEU A 23 7.31 -26.12 4.04
N LEU A 24 8.19 -26.34 5.02
CA LEU A 24 9.51 -26.94 4.80
C LEU A 24 9.49 -28.47 4.86
N THR A 25 8.47 -29.07 5.50
CA THR A 25 8.33 -30.53 5.66
C THR A 25 7.33 -31.16 4.70
N VAL A 26 6.63 -30.35 3.89
CA VAL A 26 5.78 -30.84 2.81
C VAL A 26 6.64 -31.49 1.72
N ASP A 27 6.47 -32.79 1.57
CA ASP A 27 6.95 -33.54 0.41
C ASP A 27 5.88 -33.50 -0.69
N GLY A 28 6.21 -32.83 -1.81
CA GLY A 28 5.34 -32.73 -2.98
C GLY A 28 4.61 -31.38 -3.11
N PRO A 29 3.75 -31.24 -4.13
CA PRO A 29 3.02 -29.99 -4.36
C PRO A 29 2.00 -29.72 -3.24
N LEU A 30 1.82 -28.44 -2.90
CA LEU A 30 0.75 -28.02 -2.00
C LEU A 30 -0.63 -28.42 -2.56
N PRO A 31 -1.59 -28.80 -1.69
CA PRO A 31 -2.93 -29.14 -2.13
C PRO A 31 -3.57 -27.96 -2.86
N HIS A 32 -4.27 -28.26 -3.95
CA HIS A 32 -5.05 -27.25 -4.65
C HIS A 32 -6.20 -26.81 -3.75
N LEU A 33 -6.31 -25.51 -3.51
CA LEU A 33 -7.44 -24.91 -2.80
C LEU A 33 -8.49 -24.51 -3.83
N ASP A 34 -9.73 -24.98 -3.65
CA ASP A 34 -10.90 -24.50 -4.41
C ASP A 34 -11.35 -23.12 -3.89
N ALA A 35 -10.37 -22.25 -3.66
CA ALA A 35 -10.56 -20.88 -3.21
C ALA A 35 -10.40 -19.98 -4.43
N GLN A 36 -11.51 -19.37 -4.84
CA GLN A 36 -11.44 -18.26 -5.78
C GLN A 36 -10.99 -17.02 -5.02
N TRP A 37 -9.75 -16.60 -5.26
CA TRP A 37 -9.31 -15.26 -4.86
C TRP A 37 -10.20 -14.25 -5.57
N SER A 38 -11.05 -13.58 -4.81
CA SER A 38 -12.02 -12.65 -5.38
C SER A 38 -11.35 -11.37 -5.84
N GLY A 39 -11.71 -10.91 -7.03
CA GLY A 39 -11.41 -9.57 -7.53
C GLY A 39 -10.38 -9.54 -8.66
N PRO A 40 -10.23 -8.38 -9.31
CA PRO A 40 -9.26 -8.21 -10.38
C PRO A 40 -7.84 -8.33 -9.86
N ALA A 41 -6.96 -8.96 -10.64
CA ALA A 41 -5.53 -8.75 -10.49
C ALA A 41 -5.20 -7.32 -10.90
N TRP A 42 -4.50 -6.59 -10.03
CA TRP A 42 -4.07 -5.23 -10.31
C TRP A 42 -2.60 -5.24 -10.73
N SER A 43 -2.28 -4.45 -11.74
CA SER A 43 -0.94 -4.29 -12.28
C SER A 43 -0.25 -3.04 -11.74
N LYS A 44 1.05 -2.92 -12.01
CA LYS A 44 1.80 -1.67 -11.76
C LYS A 44 1.18 -0.48 -12.49
N LYS A 45 0.64 -0.70 -13.69
CA LYS A 45 -0.04 0.33 -14.47
C LYS A 45 -1.31 0.84 -13.77
N ASP A 46 -2.07 -0.06 -13.15
CA ASP A 46 -3.27 0.32 -12.40
C ASP A 46 -2.91 1.12 -11.14
N PHE A 47 -1.82 0.75 -10.47
CA PHE A 47 -1.26 1.53 -9.37
C PHE A 47 -0.81 2.93 -9.83
N ASP A 48 -0.14 3.03 -10.98
CA ASP A 48 0.27 4.33 -11.52
C ASP A 48 -0.94 5.20 -11.90
N ALA A 49 -2.00 4.59 -12.45
CA ALA A 49 -3.26 5.27 -12.74
C ALA A 49 -3.98 5.75 -11.47
N LEU A 50 -3.87 5.00 -10.37
CA LEU A 50 -4.36 5.41 -9.05
C LEU A 50 -3.59 6.63 -8.52
N CYS A 51 -2.27 6.66 -8.74
CA CYS A 51 -1.38 7.73 -8.27
C CYS A 51 -1.52 9.02 -9.08
N HIS A 52 -1.82 8.92 -10.38
CA HIS A 52 -2.05 10.06 -11.25
C HIS A 52 -3.41 10.70 -10.97
N LEU A 53 -3.42 11.97 -10.57
CA LEU A 53 -4.62 12.77 -10.43
C LEU A 53 -4.94 13.45 -11.76
N PRO A 54 -6.05 13.07 -12.44
CA PRO A 54 -6.44 13.70 -13.69
C PRO A 54 -6.96 15.12 -13.44
N ASP A 55 -6.87 15.95 -14.48
CA ASP A 55 -7.50 17.26 -14.49
C ASP A 55 -9.02 17.13 -14.26
N GLY A 56 -9.56 17.97 -13.37
CA GLY A 56 -10.98 17.97 -13.04
C GLY A 56 -11.46 16.78 -12.20
N ILE A 57 -10.55 16.05 -11.52
CA ILE A 57 -10.94 15.05 -10.53
C ILE A 57 -11.94 15.64 -9.52
N ASP A 58 -13.02 14.90 -9.23
CA ASP A 58 -13.97 15.32 -8.22
C ASP A 58 -13.43 15.13 -6.79
N GLU A 59 -14.06 15.80 -5.84
CA GLU A 59 -13.63 15.76 -4.44
C GLU A 59 -13.77 14.37 -3.80
N ALA A 60 -14.78 13.58 -4.20
CA ALA A 60 -15.02 12.27 -3.61
C ALA A 60 -13.94 11.27 -4.04
N GLU A 61 -13.59 11.26 -5.32
CA GLU A 61 -12.53 10.44 -5.90
C GLU A 61 -11.16 10.89 -5.38
N PHE A 62 -10.93 12.20 -5.28
CA PHE A 62 -9.73 12.74 -4.65
C PHE A 62 -9.57 12.23 -3.21
N ARG A 63 -10.60 12.35 -2.36
CA ARG A 63 -10.57 11.87 -0.97
C ARG A 63 -10.37 10.36 -0.89
N ARG A 64 -10.99 9.58 -1.79
CA ARG A 64 -10.81 8.12 -1.86
C ARG A 64 -9.35 7.76 -2.13
N ARG A 65 -8.72 8.41 -3.11
CA ARG A 65 -7.31 8.17 -3.48
C ARG A 65 -6.35 8.68 -2.41
N LEU A 66 -6.63 9.85 -1.83
CA LEU A 66 -5.85 10.42 -0.73
C LEU A 66 -5.82 9.46 0.48
N ARG A 67 -6.96 8.87 0.83
CA ARG A 67 -7.03 7.85 1.88
C ARG A 67 -6.24 6.58 1.52
N ALA A 68 -6.23 6.19 0.24
CA ALA A 68 -5.64 4.93 -0.21
C ALA A 68 -4.11 4.99 -0.32
N VAL A 69 -3.56 6.07 -0.89
CA VAL A 69 -2.13 6.20 -1.25
C VAL A 69 -1.55 7.59 -0.93
N GLY A 70 -2.35 8.45 -0.32
CA GLY A 70 -2.04 9.85 -0.04
C GLY A 70 -1.48 10.13 1.36
N GLU A 71 -1.34 9.11 2.19
CA GLU A 71 -0.99 9.27 3.61
C GLU A 71 0.50 8.98 3.87
N GLY A 72 1.12 9.80 4.72
CA GLY A 72 2.55 9.71 5.06
C GLY A 72 3.42 10.64 4.21
N PRO A 73 4.75 10.67 4.43
CA PRO A 73 5.66 11.58 3.71
C PRO A 73 5.96 11.15 2.28
N ASN A 74 5.63 9.90 1.95
CA ASN A 74 5.89 9.26 0.66
C ASN A 74 4.55 9.04 -0.06
N HIS A 75 3.64 10.01 0.04
CA HIS A 75 2.39 9.90 -0.69
C HIS A 75 2.68 9.83 -2.19
N ALA A 76 2.00 8.93 -2.89
CA ALA A 76 2.30 8.67 -4.29
C ALA A 76 1.50 9.55 -5.25
N LEU A 77 0.59 10.40 -4.74
CA LEU A 77 -0.27 11.23 -5.57
C LEU A 77 0.48 12.40 -6.23
N TYR A 78 0.22 12.59 -7.51
CA TYR A 78 0.78 13.68 -8.31
C TYR A 78 -0.20 14.11 -9.41
N PHE A 79 -0.03 15.33 -9.90
CA PHE A 79 -0.65 15.81 -11.14
C PHE A 79 0.43 16.06 -12.19
N GLU A 80 0.08 15.97 -13.46
CA GLU A 80 0.95 16.33 -14.57
C GLU A 80 0.45 17.61 -15.24
N THR A 81 1.33 18.60 -15.36
CA THR A 81 1.01 19.86 -16.03
C THR A 81 2.25 20.34 -16.78
N PHE A 82 2.07 20.84 -18.00
CA PHE A 82 3.19 21.27 -18.87
C PHE A 82 4.27 20.18 -19.07
N GLY A 83 3.88 18.91 -19.10
CA GLY A 83 4.81 17.78 -19.21
C GLY A 83 5.70 17.57 -17.99
N ARG A 84 5.35 18.16 -16.84
CA ARG A 84 6.06 18.03 -15.57
C ARG A 84 5.16 17.41 -14.51
N ARG A 85 5.78 16.61 -13.64
CA ARG A 85 5.12 15.90 -12.55
C ARG A 85 5.22 16.72 -11.27
N PHE A 86 4.09 17.03 -10.66
CA PHE A 86 4.01 17.79 -9.43
C PHE A 86 3.45 16.88 -8.32
N PRO A 87 4.26 16.51 -7.31
CA PRO A 87 3.74 15.78 -6.17
C PRO A 87 2.79 16.70 -5.39
N LEU A 88 1.79 16.10 -4.74
CA LEU A 88 1.06 16.82 -3.70
C LEU A 88 2.02 17.28 -2.60
N ALA A 89 1.68 18.33 -1.87
CA ALA A 89 2.37 18.58 -0.62
C ALA A 89 1.77 17.64 0.44
N PRO A 90 2.59 17.05 1.32
CA PRO A 90 2.04 16.37 2.48
C PRO A 90 1.22 17.37 3.30
N PRO A 91 0.07 16.97 3.88
CA PRO A 91 -0.64 17.84 4.80
C PRO A 91 0.30 18.29 5.91
N ALA A 92 0.13 19.54 6.39
CA ALA A 92 0.93 20.09 7.48
C ALA A 92 1.03 19.06 8.61
N ARG A 93 2.27 18.65 8.91
CA ARG A 93 2.61 17.45 9.68
C ARG A 93 1.77 17.33 10.96
N THR A 94 1.10 16.18 11.11
CA THR A 94 0.50 15.74 12.39
C THR A 94 1.15 14.47 12.93
N GLY A 95 2.41 14.18 12.58
CA GLY A 95 3.18 13.12 13.25
C GLY A 95 4.42 12.60 12.50
N PRO A 96 5.20 11.72 13.14
CA PRO A 96 6.37 11.08 12.55
C PRO A 96 5.99 10.10 11.44
N VAL A 97 6.85 10.05 10.43
CA VAL A 97 6.85 9.09 9.32
C VAL A 97 7.18 7.71 9.83
N VAL A 98 6.44 6.66 9.42
CA VAL A 98 6.84 5.28 9.68
C VAL A 98 6.82 4.41 8.42
N LYS A 99 7.69 3.40 8.37
CA LYS A 99 7.65 2.29 7.40
C LYS A 99 7.74 0.98 8.17
N GLY A 100 6.70 0.17 8.08
CA GLY A 100 6.60 -1.06 8.88
C GLY A 100 6.61 -0.74 10.38
N GLY A 101 6.03 0.40 10.77
CA GLY A 101 5.96 0.82 12.17
C GLY A 101 7.23 1.41 12.78
N ARG A 102 8.34 1.52 12.03
CA ARG A 102 9.56 2.19 12.48
C ARG A 102 9.66 3.59 11.91
N PRO A 103 10.09 4.60 12.70
CA PRO A 103 10.37 5.93 12.18
C PRO A 103 11.37 5.85 11.03
N VAL A 104 11.12 6.60 9.96
CA VAL A 104 12.06 6.76 8.86
C VAL A 104 12.42 8.23 8.76
N GLU A 105 13.71 8.54 8.71
CA GLU A 105 14.14 9.89 8.36
C GLU A 105 13.76 10.18 6.89
N PRO A 106 13.37 11.43 6.58
CA PRO A 106 13.03 11.83 5.22
C PRO A 106 14.25 11.79 4.28
#